data_AF-A0A660YYJ9-F1
#
_entry.id   AF-A0A660YYJ9-F1
#
_cell.length_a   1.000
_cell.length_b   1.000
_cell.length_c   1.000
_cell.angle_alpha   90.00
_cell.angle_beta   90.00
_cell.angle_gamma   90.00
#
_symmetry.space_group_name_H-M   'P 1'
#
loop_
_entity.id
_entity.type
_entity.pdbx_description
1 polymer ?
#
loop_
_entity_poly.entity_id
_entity_poly.type
_entity_poly.pdbx_seq_one_letter_code
_entity_poly.pdbx_strand_id
1 'polypeptide(L)'
;IFTVHFFNTHLRPEKFPMDIVIFSGRIPLEEFKLDRPDEYKKLKESGELEKHLVEPYPPIVIKAMKIFGWTALTIGLSMVLWIIYAMIFVYR
;
A
#
# COMPACT_ATOMS: atom_id res chain seq x y z
N ILE A 1 3.48 -1.36 15.63
CA ILE A 1 3.32 -0.48 14.44
C ILE A 1 3.14 -1.29 13.16
N PHE A 2 4.11 -2.15 12.77
CA PHE A 2 4.06 -2.90 11.50
C PHE A 2 2.77 -3.73 11.30
N THR A 3 2.38 -4.57 12.27
CA THR A 3 1.19 -5.43 12.14
C THR A 3 -0.09 -4.61 11.95
N VAL A 4 -0.41 -3.68 12.86
CA VAL A 4 -1.63 -2.87 12.76
C VAL A 4 -1.65 -2.03 11.46
N HIS A 5 -0.50 -1.45 11.08
CA HIS A 5 -0.38 -0.69 9.83
C HIS A 5 -0.63 -1.55 8.59
N PHE A 6 0.01 -2.73 8.52
CA PHE A 6 -0.13 -3.64 7.39
C PHE A 6 -1.59 -4.07 7.20
N PHE A 7 -2.27 -4.43 8.29
CA PHE A 7 -3.67 -4.85 8.23
C PHE A 7 -4.61 -3.70 7.83
N ASN A 8 -4.41 -2.50 8.37
CA ASN A 8 -5.29 -1.35 8.09
C ASN A 8 -5.08 -0.77 6.69
N THR A 9 -3.85 -0.78 6.18
CA THR A 9 -3.51 -0.10 4.92
C THR A 9 -3.39 -1.08 3.75
N HIS A 10 -2.66 -2.19 3.93
CA HIS A 10 -2.24 -3.06 2.83
C HIS A 10 -3.09 -4.33 2.67
N LEU A 11 -3.68 -4.83 3.76
CA LEU A 11 -4.54 -6.01 3.71
C LEU A 11 -5.98 -5.71 3.25
N ARG A 12 -6.26 -4.47 2.86
CA ARG A 12 -7.53 -4.10 2.20
C ARG A 12 -7.62 -4.85 0.85
N PRO A 13 -8.76 -5.50 0.53
CA PRO A 13 -8.89 -6.31 -0.70
C PRO A 13 -8.47 -5.57 -1.98
N GLU A 14 -8.72 -4.27 -2.04
CA GLU A 14 -8.45 -3.41 -3.20
C GLU A 14 -6.97 -3.04 -3.33
N LYS A 15 -6.21 -3.11 -2.22
CA LYS A 15 -4.81 -2.68 -2.11
C LYS A 15 -3.83 -3.83 -1.97
N PHE A 16 -4.32 -5.04 -1.70
CA PHE A 16 -3.48 -6.22 -1.53
C PHE A 16 -2.62 -6.50 -2.79
N PRO A 17 -1.34 -6.90 -2.65
CA PRO A 17 -0.58 -7.26 -1.43
C PRO A 17 -0.02 -6.06 -0.65
N MET A 18 -0.01 -4.88 -1.25
CA MET A 18 0.58 -3.67 -0.73
C MET A 18 -0.01 -2.46 -1.45
N ASP A 19 -0.42 -1.47 -0.67
CA ASP A 19 -0.97 -0.22 -1.19
C ASP A 19 0.12 0.54 -1.94
N ILE A 20 -0.02 0.64 -3.27
CA ILE A 20 0.98 1.24 -4.15
C ILE A 20 1.23 2.72 -3.84
N VAL A 21 0.35 3.39 -3.10
CA VAL A 21 0.52 4.78 -2.65
C VAL A 21 1.85 4.96 -1.91
N ILE A 22 2.33 3.93 -1.21
CA ILE A 22 3.61 3.97 -0.50
C ILE A 22 4.81 4.21 -1.44
N PHE A 23 4.68 3.83 -2.72
CA PHE A 23 5.72 4.01 -3.74
C PHE A 23 5.37 5.10 -4.73
N SER A 24 4.10 5.16 -5.16
CA SER A 24 3.65 6.08 -6.20
C SER A 24 3.46 7.50 -5.68
N GLY A 25 3.12 7.65 -4.40
CA GLY A 25 2.64 8.91 -3.81
C GLY A 25 1.32 9.40 -4.42
N ARG A 26 0.64 8.58 -5.24
CA ARG A 26 -0.56 8.95 -6.00
C ARG A 26 -1.73 8.09 -5.57
N ILE A 27 -2.87 8.73 -5.30
CA ILE A 27 -4.15 8.10 -4.95
C ILE A 27 -5.21 8.47 -6.00
N PRO A 28 -6.11 7.55 -6.41
CA PRO A 28 -7.23 7.89 -7.26
C PRO A 28 -8.11 8.97 -6.64
N LEU A 29 -8.62 9.89 -7.46
CA LEU A 29 -9.41 11.02 -6.98
C LEU A 29 -10.68 10.58 -6.21
N GLU A 30 -11.37 9.55 -6.69
CA GLU A 30 -12.58 9.04 -6.01
C GLU A 30 -12.25 8.40 -4.65
N GLU A 31 -11.12 7.70 -4.54
CA GLU A 31 -10.64 7.14 -3.27
C GLU A 31 -10.25 8.28 -2.31
N PHE A 32 -9.57 9.32 -2.80
CA PHE A 32 -9.22 10.49 -2.00
C PHE A 32 -10.45 11.22 -1.44
N LYS A 33 -11.51 11.38 -2.25
CA LYS A 33 -12.78 11.96 -1.77
C LYS A 33 -13.42 11.14 -0.66
N LEU A 34 -13.37 9.81 -0.77
CA LEU A 34 -13.97 8.90 0.19
C LEU A 34 -13.15 8.85 1.50
N ASP A 35 -11.84 8.71 1.39
CA ASP A 35 -10.93 8.56 2.54
C ASP A 35 -10.70 9.91 3.24
N ARG A 36 -10.73 11.04 2.51
CA ARG A 36 -10.40 12.38 3.01
C ARG A 36 -11.35 13.48 2.49
N PRO A 37 -12.65 13.40 2.79
CA PRO A 37 -13.65 14.33 2.27
C PRO A 37 -13.37 15.80 2.63
N ASP A 38 -12.87 16.06 3.84
CA ASP A 38 -12.57 17.43 4.29
C ASP A 38 -11.37 18.04 3.55
N GLU A 39 -10.33 17.25 3.29
CA GLU A 39 -9.15 17.69 2.54
C GLU A 39 -9.53 17.98 1.09
N TYR A 40 -10.31 17.09 0.47
CA TYR A 40 -10.86 17.30 -0.86
C TYR A 40 -11.72 18.57 -0.94
N LYS A 41 -12.61 18.80 0.03
CA LYS A 41 -13.47 19.98 0.05
C LYS A 41 -12.65 21.27 0.11
N LYS A 42 -11.64 21.32 1.00
CA LYS A 42 -10.72 22.47 1.11
C LYS A 42 -9.97 22.75 -0.19
N LEU A 43 -9.43 21.71 -0.84
CA LEU A 43 -8.72 21.84 -2.12
C LEU A 43 -9.64 22.28 -3.26
N LYS A 44 -10.90 21.83 -3.25
CA LYS A 44 -11.91 22.23 -4.23
C LYS A 44 -12.33 23.68 -4.03
N GLU A 45 -12.60 24.11 -2.80
CA GLU A 45 -13.03 25.48 -2.47
C GLU A 45 -11.93 26.52 -2.70
N SER A 46 -10.67 26.16 -2.46
CA SER A 46 -9.51 27.01 -2.75
C SER A 46 -9.14 27.08 -4.23
N GLY A 47 -9.73 26.24 -5.09
CA GLY A 47 -9.39 26.13 -6.51
C GLY A 47 -8.03 25.49 -6.78
N GLU A 48 -7.39 24.87 -5.78
CA GLU A 48 -6.07 24.27 -5.91
C GLU A 48 -6.10 22.81 -6.37
N LEU A 49 -7.26 22.17 -6.35
CA LEU A 49 -7.43 20.76 -6.71
C LEU A 49 -6.78 20.39 -8.05
N GLU A 50 -6.96 21.21 -9.09
CA GLU A 50 -6.44 20.95 -10.43
C GLU A 50 -4.90 20.90 -10.47
N LYS A 51 -4.22 21.66 -9.60
CA LYS A 51 -2.75 21.69 -9.51
C LYS A 51 -2.17 20.36 -9.01
N HIS A 52 -2.97 19.56 -8.31
CA HIS A 52 -2.58 18.27 -7.73
C HIS A 52 -3.02 17.08 -8.58
N LEU A 53 -3.79 17.30 -9.65
CA LEU A 53 -4.15 16.24 -10.58
C LEU A 53 -2.96 15.88 -11.45
N VAL A 54 -2.63 14.59 -11.47
CA VAL A 54 -1.52 14.04 -12.24
C VAL A 54 -1.97 12.81 -13.01
N GLU A 55 -1.33 12.56 -14.14
CA GLU A 55 -1.63 11.35 -14.92
C GLU A 55 -1.32 10.08 -14.12
N PRO A 56 -2.08 8.99 -14.31
CA PRO A 56 -1.75 7.69 -13.73
C PRO A 56 -0.38 7.20 -14.20
N TYR A 57 0.30 6.41 -13.37
CA TYR A 57 1.50 5.70 -13.82
C TYR A 57 1.15 4.69 -14.93
N PRO A 58 2.07 4.42 -15.86
CA PRO A 58 1.89 3.37 -16.84
C PRO A 58 1.60 2.01 -16.16
N PRO A 59 0.74 1.16 -16.73
CA PRO A 59 0.35 -0.12 -16.12
C PRO A 59 1.54 -1.02 -15.76
N ILE A 60 2.63 -0.95 -16.53
CA ILE A 60 3.85 -1.71 -16.28
C ILE A 60 4.53 -1.31 -14.96
N VAL A 61 4.55 -0.02 -14.63
CA VAL A 61 5.14 0.50 -13.38
C VAL A 61 4.29 0.06 -12.19
N ILE A 62 2.96 0.16 -12.32
CA ILE A 62 2.02 -0.33 -11.30
C ILE A 62 2.20 -1.82 -11.06
N LYS A 63 2.35 -2.61 -12.14
CA LYS A 63 2.60 -4.05 -12.05
C LYS A 63 3.92 -4.35 -11.34
N ALA A 64 4.99 -3.63 -11.67
CA ALA A 64 6.29 -3.79 -11.01
C ALA A 64 6.21 -3.49 -9.50
N MET A 65 5.54 -2.41 -9.09
CA MET A 65 5.31 -2.09 -7.67
C MET A 65 4.54 -3.19 -6.94
N LYS A 66 3.50 -3.76 -7.58
CA LYS A 66 2.72 -4.88 -7.01
C LYS A 66 3.54 -6.17 -6.90
N ILE A 67 4.36 -6.50 -7.90
CA ILE A 67 5.26 -7.65 -7.86
C ILE A 67 6.24 -7.50 -6.71
N PHE A 68 6.84 -6.32 -6.56
CA PHE A 68 7.74 -6.02 -5.45
C PHE A 68 7.05 -6.21 -4.10
N GLY A 69 5.82 -5.70 -3.93
CA GLY A 69 5.02 -5.88 -2.71
C GLY A 69 4.77 -7.36 -2.40
N TRP A 70 4.42 -8.17 -3.40
CA TRP A 70 4.27 -9.62 -3.25
C TRP A 70 5.58 -10.29 -2.83
N THR A 71 6.68 -9.99 -3.51
CA THR A 71 8.00 -10.56 -3.19
C THR A 71 8.40 -10.25 -1.75
N ALA A 72 8.26 -9.00 -1.32
CA ALA A 72 8.59 -8.59 0.05
C ALA A 72 7.70 -9.30 1.08
N LEU A 73 6.39 -9.39 0.83
CA LEU A 73 5.46 -10.09 1.71
C LEU A 73 5.79 -11.58 1.83
N THR A 74 6.05 -12.25 0.71
CA THR A 74 6.42 -13.67 0.69
C THR A 74 7.71 -13.90 1.46
N ILE A 75 8.76 -13.10 1.22
CA ILE A 75 10.05 -13.23 1.94
C ILE A 75 9.84 -13.05 3.44
N GLY A 76 9.11 -12.01 3.86
CA GLY A 76 8.83 -11.75 5.27
C GLY A 76 8.07 -12.90 5.95
N LEU A 77 7.04 -13.45 5.29
CA LEU A 77 6.29 -14.59 5.81
C LEU A 77 7.15 -15.86 5.87
N SER A 78 7.95 -16.13 4.84
CA SER A 78 8.88 -17.26 4.82
C SER A 78 9.90 -17.19 5.96
N MET A 79 10.44 -16.00 6.25
CA MET A 79 11.36 -15.82 7.38
C MET A 79 10.70 -16.16 8.72
N VAL A 80 9.46 -15.70 8.96
CA VAL A 80 8.72 -16.02 10.19
C VAL A 80 8.51 -17.53 10.32
N LEU A 81 8.10 -18.20 9.24
CA LEU A 81 7.93 -19.65 9.22
C LEU A 81 9.25 -20.39 9.50
N TRP A 82 10.37 -19.94 8.95
CA TRP A 82 11.68 -20.54 9.21
C TRP A 82 12.18 -20.32 10.64
N ILE A 83 11.93 -19.15 11.24
CA ILE A 83 12.27 -18.91 12.64
C ILE A 83 11.49 -19.89 13.53
N ILE A 84 10.18 -20.04 13.30
CA ILE A 84 9.35 -20.99 14.05
C ILE A 84 9.86 -22.43 13.87
N TYR A 85 10.16 -22.83 12.64
CA TYR A 85 10.73 -24.14 12.35
C TYR A 85 12.04 -24.39 13.11
N ALA A 86 12.97 -23.44 13.09
CA ALA A 86 14.25 -23.55 13.79
C ALA A 86 14.05 -23.70 15.30
N MET A 87 13.16 -22.91 15.90
CA MET A 87 12.87 -22.96 17.34
C MET A 87 12.29 -24.30 17.79
N ILE A 88 11.45 -24.94 16.97
CA ILE A 88 10.77 -26.20 17.33
C ILE A 88 11.64 -27.43 17.08
N PHE A 89 12.37 -27.45 15.96
CA PHE A 89 13.02 -28.66 15.46
C PHE A 89 14.54 -28.64 15.59
N VAL A 90 15.17 -27.46 15.52
CA VAL A 90 16.64 -27.32 15.53
C VAL A 90 17.17 -26.97 16.92
N TYR A 91 16.46 -26.11 17.65
CA TYR A 91 16.91 -25.57 18.95
C TYR A 91 16.50 -26.42 20.17
N ARG A 92 16.26 -27.72 19.98
CA ARG A 92 16.02 -28.66 21.09
C ARG A 92 17.26 -28.87 21.94
#